data_AF-A0AA43L4Q9-F1
#
_entry.id   AF-A0AA43L4Q9-F1
#
_cell.length_a   1.000
_cell.length_b   1.000
_cell.length_c   1.000
_cell.angle_alpha   90.00
_cell.angle_beta   90.00
_cell.angle_gamma   90.00
#
_symmetry.space_group_name_H-M   'P 1'
#
loop_
_entity.id
_entity.type
_entity.pdbx_description
1 polymer ?
#
loop_
_entity_poly.entity_id
_entity_poly.type
_entity_poly.pdbx_seq_one_letter_code
_entity_poly.pdbx_strand_id
1 'polypeptide(L)'
;MPEYSQIQTYIICDQFNFQDVIRLFSGVINSLGLDSRYFNSELEWEVSENGFMYVGGDAETQLYQNNGFQLHLRPYVLGWTPKVIEELKESYLEISILFWTEEIEHDWRIGQVRSQYQSLIWRIMTKFSEEFRQTGVFFTNEAMDGAPWEALVSGQQEGLWAFDAAILPEHLFDSYKDIPKDIFICKDKELVYVARESVWGTEPWYNIDSTDAYNISKET
;
A
#
# COMPACT_ATOMS: atom_id res chain seq x y z
N MET A 1 3.90 -6.66 -20.10
CA MET A 1 4.05 -6.38 -18.66
C MET A 1 2.69 -6.66 -18.04
N PRO A 2 2.61 -7.40 -16.92
CA PRO A 2 1.33 -7.56 -16.24
C PRO A 2 0.84 -6.21 -15.74
N GLU A 3 -0.48 -6.03 -15.68
CA GLU A 3 -1.12 -4.92 -14.97
C GLU A 3 -0.95 -5.13 -13.47
N TYR A 4 -0.74 -4.05 -12.73
CA TYR A 4 -0.51 -4.11 -11.28
C TYR A 4 -1.65 -3.50 -10.48
N SER A 5 -2.02 -4.20 -9.41
CA SER A 5 -2.72 -3.62 -8.27
C SER A 5 -1.71 -3.40 -7.16
N GLN A 6 -1.90 -2.38 -6.34
CA GLN A 6 -0.85 -1.90 -5.45
C GLN A 6 -1.40 -1.59 -4.08
N ILE A 7 -0.67 -1.98 -3.05
CA ILE A 7 -0.80 -1.38 -1.72
C ILE A 7 0.32 -0.37 -1.58
N GLN A 8 0.00 0.89 -1.33
CA GLN A 8 0.95 1.99 -1.36
C GLN A 8 0.76 2.98 -0.22
N THR A 9 1.87 3.56 0.25
CA THR A 9 1.88 4.70 1.16
C THR A 9 3.07 5.61 0.86
N TYR A 10 3.01 6.82 1.39
CA TYR A 10 3.96 7.89 1.07
C TYR A 10 4.48 8.54 2.33
N ILE A 11 5.80 8.66 2.41
CA ILE A 11 6.53 9.14 3.59
C ILE A 11 7.45 10.29 3.17
N ILE A 12 7.39 11.40 3.89
CA ILE A 12 8.34 12.50 3.70
C ILE A 12 9.76 11.95 3.94
N CYS A 13 10.60 12.08 2.93
CA CYS A 13 11.90 11.41 2.91
C CYS A 13 12.98 12.31 2.31
N ASP A 14 14.17 12.26 2.91
CA ASP A 14 15.38 12.88 2.42
C ASP A 14 16.60 12.02 2.76
N GLN A 15 17.79 12.50 2.41
CA GLN A 15 19.05 11.81 2.68
C GLN A 15 19.33 11.52 4.18
N PHE A 16 18.68 12.23 5.10
CA PHE A 16 18.92 12.08 6.54
C PHE A 16 18.05 10.98 7.16
N ASN A 17 16.84 10.77 6.66
CA ASN A 17 15.92 9.76 7.18
C ASN A 17 15.72 8.53 6.26
N PHE A 18 16.25 8.56 5.03
CA PHE A 18 16.06 7.49 4.04
C PHE A 18 16.38 6.09 4.58
N GLN A 19 17.52 5.93 5.25
CA GLN A 19 17.93 4.64 5.82
C GLN A 19 16.96 4.11 6.87
N ASP A 20 16.38 5.00 7.67
CA ASP A 20 15.39 4.61 8.67
C ASP A 20 14.11 4.15 7.97
N VAL A 21 13.64 4.86 6.95
CA VAL A 21 12.44 4.48 6.18
C VAL A 21 12.64 3.12 5.49
N ILE A 22 13.78 2.90 4.82
CA ILE A 22 14.11 1.63 4.17
C ILE A 22 14.19 0.49 5.19
N ARG A 23 14.78 0.72 6.36
CA ARG A 23 14.84 -0.30 7.43
C ARG A 23 13.45 -0.67 7.94
N LEU A 24 12.57 0.30 8.15
CA LEU A 24 11.19 0.06 8.58
C LEU A 24 10.41 -0.71 7.51
N PHE A 25 10.55 -0.31 6.24
CA PHE A 25 9.91 -1.00 5.12
C PHE A 25 10.40 -2.45 5.00
N SER A 26 11.71 -2.68 5.09
CA SER A 26 12.31 -4.02 5.16
C SER A 26 11.72 -4.86 6.29
N GLY A 27 11.50 -4.26 7.47
CA GLY A 27 10.80 -4.88 8.60
C GLY A 27 9.39 -5.32 8.26
N VAL A 28 8.60 -4.45 7.59
CA VAL A 28 7.25 -4.78 7.11
C VAL A 28 7.29 -5.94 6.12
N ILE A 29 8.16 -5.90 5.11
CA ILE A 29 8.32 -6.97 4.10
C ILE A 29 8.66 -8.31 4.76
N ASN A 30 9.63 -8.33 5.70
CA ASN A 30 9.98 -9.54 6.44
C ASN A 30 8.81 -10.07 7.28
N SER A 31 8.03 -9.19 7.92
CA SER A 31 6.87 -9.59 8.73
C SER A 31 5.76 -10.25 7.89
N LEU A 32 5.72 -9.96 6.59
CA LEU A 32 4.81 -10.57 5.62
C LEU A 32 5.33 -11.91 5.08
N GLY A 33 6.56 -12.30 5.41
CA GLY A 33 7.22 -13.50 4.90
C GLY A 33 7.80 -13.33 3.48
N LEU A 34 8.03 -12.09 3.06
CA LEU A 34 8.66 -11.75 1.78
C LEU A 34 10.16 -11.49 1.97
N ASP A 35 10.95 -11.72 0.93
CA ASP A 35 12.38 -11.41 0.89
C ASP A 35 12.58 -9.89 0.78
N SER A 36 13.27 -9.33 1.75
CA SER A 36 13.56 -7.90 1.85
C SER A 36 14.99 -7.52 1.45
N ARG A 37 15.77 -8.46 0.89
CA ARG A 37 17.21 -8.27 0.58
C ARG A 37 17.54 -7.02 -0.25
N TYR A 38 16.60 -6.55 -1.05
CA TYR A 38 16.75 -5.33 -1.87
C TYR A 38 16.71 -4.05 -1.03
N PHE A 39 16.06 -4.08 0.14
CA PHE A 39 15.87 -2.95 1.04
C PHE A 39 16.85 -3.07 2.21
N ASN A 40 18.10 -2.73 1.94
CA ASN A 40 19.21 -2.85 2.88
C ASN A 40 19.98 -1.52 3.03
N SER A 41 20.99 -1.50 3.90
CA SER A 41 21.75 -0.29 4.24
C SER A 41 22.70 0.22 3.14
N GLU A 42 22.85 -0.51 2.03
CA GLU A 42 23.67 -0.12 0.89
C GLU A 42 22.90 0.74 -0.12
N LEU A 43 21.56 0.78 -0.03
CA LEU A 43 20.76 1.71 -0.84
C LEU A 43 21.09 3.14 -0.42
N GLU A 44 21.29 4.06 -1.36
CA GLU A 44 21.56 5.47 -1.05
C GLU A 44 20.46 6.39 -1.61
N TRP A 45 20.28 7.55 -0.96
CA TRP A 45 19.39 8.58 -1.48
C TRP A 45 20.06 9.29 -2.65
N GLU A 46 19.71 8.89 -3.88
CA GLU A 46 20.26 9.49 -5.11
C GLU A 46 19.14 9.95 -6.06
N VAL A 47 19.03 11.27 -6.22
CA VAL A 47 18.06 11.87 -7.15
C VAL A 47 18.66 11.92 -8.55
N SER A 48 18.00 11.26 -9.49
CA SER A 48 18.36 11.25 -10.92
C SER A 48 18.16 12.62 -11.57
N GLU A 49 18.76 12.82 -12.75
CA GLU A 49 18.66 14.09 -13.49
C GLU A 49 17.21 14.49 -13.82
N ASN A 50 16.34 13.51 -14.06
CA ASN A 50 14.92 13.70 -14.33
C ASN A 50 14.10 13.99 -13.06
N GLY A 51 14.73 14.13 -11.89
CA GLY A 51 14.11 14.49 -10.63
C GLY A 51 13.55 13.32 -9.82
N PHE A 52 13.51 12.11 -10.37
CA PHE A 52 13.06 10.93 -9.64
C PHE A 52 14.19 10.27 -8.85
N MET A 53 13.84 9.49 -7.84
CA MET A 53 14.77 8.56 -7.19
C MET A 53 14.30 7.12 -7.42
N TYR A 54 15.05 6.34 -8.19
CA TYR A 54 14.69 4.98 -8.61
C TYR A 54 15.37 3.90 -7.76
N VAL A 55 15.21 3.97 -6.45
CA VAL A 55 15.94 3.10 -5.52
C VAL A 55 15.01 1.99 -5.02
N GLY A 56 15.41 0.72 -5.18
CA GLY A 56 14.59 -0.45 -4.80
C GLY A 56 13.50 -0.81 -5.82
N GLY A 57 13.38 -0.07 -6.92
CA GLY A 57 12.45 -0.36 -8.01
C GLY A 57 12.85 -1.56 -8.89
N ASP A 58 14.02 -2.15 -8.64
CA ASP A 58 14.58 -3.33 -9.31
C ASP A 58 14.35 -4.63 -8.53
N ALA A 59 13.71 -4.57 -7.35
CA ALA A 59 13.37 -5.76 -6.57
C ALA A 59 12.64 -6.80 -7.43
N GLU A 60 12.96 -8.08 -7.27
CA GLU A 60 12.33 -9.15 -8.05
C GLU A 60 10.91 -9.46 -7.55
N THR A 61 10.06 -9.90 -8.48
CA THR A 61 8.76 -10.47 -8.14
C THR A 61 8.94 -11.82 -7.43
N GLN A 62 8.22 -12.01 -6.33
CA GLN A 62 8.31 -13.17 -5.46
C GLN A 62 7.02 -13.99 -5.51
N LEU A 63 7.16 -15.32 -5.49
CA LEU A 63 6.04 -16.24 -5.36
C LEU A 63 5.64 -16.40 -3.89
N TYR A 64 4.46 -15.90 -3.54
CA TYR A 64 3.89 -15.97 -2.20
C TYR A 64 2.84 -17.08 -2.09
N GLN A 65 2.88 -17.85 -0.99
CA GLN A 65 1.87 -18.88 -0.69
C GLN A 65 0.84 -18.34 0.30
N ASN A 66 -0.43 -18.28 -0.11
CA ASN A 66 -1.56 -17.89 0.72
C ASN A 66 -2.61 -19.01 0.77
N ASN A 67 -2.64 -19.79 1.84
CA ASN A 67 -3.65 -20.85 2.03
C ASN A 67 -3.80 -21.82 0.84
N GLY A 68 -2.68 -22.20 0.22
CA GLY A 68 -2.64 -23.09 -0.95
C GLY A 68 -2.79 -22.41 -2.31
N PHE A 69 -2.99 -21.09 -2.33
CA PHE A 69 -2.94 -20.26 -3.54
C PHE A 69 -1.57 -19.61 -3.70
N GLN A 70 -1.15 -19.41 -4.95
CA GLN A 70 0.10 -18.74 -5.30
C GLN A 70 -0.19 -17.36 -5.87
N LEU A 71 0.60 -16.38 -5.46
CA LEU A 71 0.52 -14.99 -5.90
C LEU A 71 1.90 -14.44 -6.20
N HIS A 72 1.97 -13.53 -7.15
CA HIS A 72 3.15 -12.75 -7.46
C HIS A 72 3.09 -11.41 -6.73
N LEU A 73 4.00 -11.24 -5.77
CA LEU A 73 4.14 -10.01 -4.98
C LEU A 73 5.50 -9.40 -5.25
N ARG A 74 5.54 -8.08 -5.45
CA ARG A 74 6.77 -7.35 -5.69
C ARG A 74 6.82 -6.11 -4.81
N PRO A 75 7.65 -6.09 -3.76
CA PRO A 75 7.95 -4.85 -3.05
C PRO A 75 8.57 -3.82 -4.01
N TYR A 76 8.22 -2.56 -3.85
CA TYR A 76 8.64 -1.48 -4.73
C TYR A 76 8.83 -0.18 -3.95
N VAL A 77 9.79 0.62 -4.38
CA VAL A 77 10.11 1.93 -3.79
C VAL A 77 10.43 2.91 -4.90
N LEU A 78 9.87 4.12 -4.80
CA LEU A 78 10.09 5.21 -5.73
C LEU A 78 10.09 6.55 -4.99
N GLY A 79 11.04 7.42 -5.31
CA GLY A 79 11.06 8.77 -4.75
C GLY A 79 10.46 9.81 -5.67
N TRP A 80 9.55 10.60 -5.09
CA TRP A 80 8.89 11.75 -5.69
C TRP A 80 9.52 13.02 -5.14
N THR A 81 9.92 13.95 -6.01
CA THR A 81 10.55 15.21 -5.59
C THR A 81 9.80 16.42 -6.15
N PRO A 82 10.01 17.62 -5.57
CA PRO A 82 9.46 18.86 -6.12
C PRO A 82 9.87 19.18 -7.57
N LYS A 83 10.87 18.49 -8.13
CA LYS A 83 11.23 18.61 -9.55
C LYS A 83 10.28 17.85 -10.47
N VAL A 84 9.60 16.83 -9.95
CA VAL A 84 8.66 15.97 -10.68
C VAL A 84 7.24 16.47 -10.48
N ILE A 85 6.87 16.80 -9.24
CA ILE A 85 5.55 17.30 -8.86
C ILE A 85 5.76 18.66 -8.19
N GLU A 86 5.44 19.75 -8.88
CA GLU A 86 5.76 21.12 -8.46
C GLU A 86 5.02 21.53 -7.17
N GLU A 87 3.90 20.90 -6.87
CA GLU A 87 3.08 21.13 -5.68
C GLU A 87 3.76 20.62 -4.40
N LEU A 88 4.76 19.74 -4.51
CA LEU A 88 5.45 19.19 -3.34
C LEU A 88 6.37 20.22 -2.69
N LYS A 89 6.27 20.33 -1.37
CA LYS A 89 7.20 21.12 -0.54
C LYS A 89 8.41 20.30 -0.10
N GLU A 90 8.19 19.02 0.14
CA GLU A 90 9.19 18.04 0.52
C GLU A 90 9.23 16.89 -0.49
N SER A 91 10.34 16.15 -0.53
CA SER A 91 10.38 14.89 -1.27
C SER A 91 9.66 13.79 -0.48
N TYR A 92 9.05 12.86 -1.21
CA TYR A 92 8.35 11.72 -0.65
C TYR A 92 8.98 10.43 -1.17
N LEU A 93 8.97 9.41 -0.33
CA LEU A 93 9.21 8.04 -0.71
C LEU A 93 7.85 7.33 -0.78
N GLU A 94 7.50 6.88 -1.97
CA GLU A 94 6.49 5.85 -2.15
C GLU A 94 7.12 4.51 -1.77
N ILE A 95 6.43 3.77 -0.92
CA ILE A 95 6.72 2.38 -0.62
C ILE A 95 5.47 1.57 -0.91
N SER A 96 5.62 0.50 -1.68
CA SER A 96 4.49 -0.25 -2.19
C SER A 96 4.76 -1.75 -2.30
N ILE A 97 3.68 -2.53 -2.34
CA ILE A 97 3.68 -3.93 -2.79
C ILE A 97 2.77 -4.03 -3.99
N LEU A 98 3.34 -4.49 -5.10
CA LEU A 98 2.65 -4.70 -6.36
C LEU A 98 2.18 -6.16 -6.44
N PHE A 99 0.95 -6.35 -6.90
CA PHE A 99 0.28 -7.61 -7.15
C PHE A 99 0.01 -7.71 -8.64
N TRP A 100 0.09 -8.89 -9.24
CA TRP A 100 -0.49 -9.09 -10.56
C TRP A 100 -2.02 -9.03 -10.46
N THR A 101 -2.62 -8.02 -11.12
CA THR A 101 -4.07 -7.75 -11.04
C THR A 101 -4.89 -8.98 -11.43
N GLU A 102 -4.48 -9.69 -12.49
CA GLU A 102 -5.18 -10.88 -12.99
C GLU A 102 -5.27 -12.04 -11.99
N GLU A 103 -4.37 -12.08 -11.00
CA GLU A 103 -4.36 -13.13 -10.00
C GLU A 103 -5.37 -12.85 -8.88
N ILE A 104 -5.51 -11.57 -8.52
CA ILE A 104 -6.32 -11.15 -7.37
C ILE A 104 -7.74 -10.72 -7.77
N GLU A 105 -7.99 -10.38 -9.03
CA GLU A 105 -9.30 -9.95 -9.53
C GLU A 105 -10.08 -11.07 -10.24
N HIS A 106 -11.41 -11.05 -10.15
CA HIS A 106 -12.28 -12.00 -10.85
C HIS A 106 -12.23 -11.85 -12.37
N ASP A 107 -12.48 -10.65 -12.88
CA ASP A 107 -12.50 -10.26 -14.29
C ASP A 107 -12.34 -8.73 -14.34
N TRP A 108 -11.55 -8.22 -15.28
CA TRP A 108 -11.34 -6.80 -15.57
C TRP A 108 -12.66 -6.02 -15.76
N ARG A 109 -13.75 -6.69 -16.16
CA ARG A 109 -15.07 -6.05 -16.30
C ARG A 109 -15.76 -5.76 -14.98
N ILE A 110 -15.50 -6.59 -13.98
CA ILE A 110 -16.14 -6.51 -12.66
C ILE A 110 -15.23 -5.77 -11.69
N GLY A 111 -13.90 -5.91 -11.83
CA GLY A 111 -12.91 -5.26 -10.97
C GLY A 111 -13.02 -5.68 -9.50
N GLN A 112 -13.63 -6.84 -9.22
CA GLN A 112 -13.81 -7.34 -7.86
C GLN A 112 -12.63 -8.17 -7.41
N VAL A 113 -12.14 -7.86 -6.21
CA VAL A 113 -11.13 -8.67 -5.53
C VAL A 113 -11.73 -10.01 -5.16
N ARG A 114 -11.07 -11.10 -5.57
CA ARG A 114 -11.50 -12.46 -5.25
C ARG A 114 -11.51 -12.66 -3.75
N SER A 115 -12.59 -13.27 -3.24
CA SER A 115 -12.81 -13.44 -1.81
C SER A 115 -11.64 -14.13 -1.09
N GLN A 116 -10.93 -15.06 -1.74
CA GLN A 116 -9.78 -15.74 -1.12
C GLN A 116 -8.56 -14.85 -0.85
N TYR A 117 -8.49 -13.64 -1.42
CA TYR A 117 -7.35 -12.71 -1.28
C TYR A 117 -7.68 -11.45 -0.49
N GLN A 118 -8.97 -11.17 -0.24
CA GLN A 118 -9.39 -9.97 0.49
C GLN A 118 -8.73 -9.87 1.88
N SER A 119 -8.68 -10.97 2.63
CA SER A 119 -8.05 -11.00 3.95
C SER A 119 -6.53 -10.78 3.90
N LEU A 120 -5.86 -11.31 2.88
CA LEU A 120 -4.42 -11.11 2.65
C LEU A 120 -4.12 -9.64 2.35
N ILE A 121 -4.84 -9.05 1.39
CA ILE A 121 -4.67 -7.66 0.98
C ILE A 121 -4.88 -6.75 2.18
N TRP A 122 -5.99 -6.94 2.92
CA TRP A 122 -6.28 -6.15 4.12
C TRP A 122 -5.21 -6.31 5.21
N ARG A 123 -4.69 -7.52 5.43
CA ARG A 123 -3.61 -7.77 6.38
C ARG A 123 -2.33 -7.03 6.00
N ILE A 124 -1.98 -7.00 4.72
CA ILE A 124 -0.82 -6.26 4.22
C ILE A 124 -1.02 -4.76 4.44
N MET A 125 -2.19 -4.22 4.09
CA MET A 125 -2.53 -2.81 4.35
C MET A 125 -2.42 -2.48 5.83
N THR A 126 -2.90 -3.37 6.70
CA THR A 126 -2.82 -3.19 8.16
C THR A 126 -1.36 -3.09 8.62
N LYS A 127 -0.48 -3.99 8.13
CA LYS A 127 0.96 -3.95 8.46
C LYS A 127 1.64 -2.66 8.02
N PHE A 128 1.26 -2.12 6.86
CA PHE A 128 1.71 -0.80 6.45
C PHE A 128 1.21 0.28 7.41
N SER A 129 -0.06 0.26 7.80
CA SER A 129 -0.66 1.31 8.65
C SER A 129 -0.16 1.29 10.10
N GLU A 130 0.34 0.16 10.56
CA GLU A 130 1.00 0.03 11.87
C GLU A 130 2.31 0.85 11.91
N GLU A 131 3.04 0.88 10.80
CA GLU A 131 4.36 1.51 10.69
C GLU A 131 4.31 2.93 10.08
N PHE A 132 3.41 3.14 9.12
CA PHE A 132 3.38 4.31 8.26
C PHE A 132 2.04 5.04 8.37
N ARG A 133 2.06 6.19 9.03
CA ARG A 133 0.85 6.97 9.35
C ARG A 133 0.91 8.42 8.88
N GLN A 134 1.78 8.81 7.95
CA GLN A 134 1.89 10.21 7.53
C GLN A 134 0.77 10.64 6.57
N THR A 135 0.52 9.80 5.56
CA THR A 135 -0.49 10.04 4.52
C THR A 135 -1.64 9.06 4.75
N GLY A 136 -1.70 7.96 4.01
CA GLY A 136 -2.59 6.83 4.26
C GLY A 136 -2.00 5.60 3.60
N VAL A 137 -2.62 4.44 3.84
CA VAL A 137 -2.31 3.23 3.09
C VAL A 137 -3.44 3.00 2.11
N PHE A 138 -3.14 3.03 0.82
CA PHE A 138 -4.12 2.92 -0.26
C PHE A 138 -3.95 1.60 -1.00
N PHE A 139 -5.06 0.96 -1.33
CA PHE A 139 -5.10 -0.12 -2.29
C PHE A 139 -5.73 0.40 -3.58
N THR A 140 -5.01 0.32 -4.69
CA THR A 140 -5.39 0.88 -5.99
C THR A 140 -5.09 -0.12 -7.11
N ASN A 141 -5.75 0.05 -8.25
CA ASN A 141 -5.29 -0.51 -9.52
C ASN A 141 -4.32 0.46 -10.24
N GLU A 142 -3.81 0.05 -11.40
CA GLU A 142 -2.86 0.84 -12.21
C GLU A 142 -3.46 2.19 -12.66
N ALA A 143 -4.77 2.24 -12.94
CA ALA A 143 -5.44 3.46 -13.41
C ALA A 143 -5.57 4.55 -12.35
N MET A 144 -5.52 4.18 -11.06
CA MET A 144 -5.65 5.10 -9.93
C MET A 144 -4.35 5.26 -9.14
N ASP A 145 -3.24 4.76 -9.67
CA ASP A 145 -1.96 4.83 -9.02
C ASP A 145 -1.55 6.29 -8.72
N GLY A 146 -0.99 6.55 -7.53
CA GLY A 146 -0.63 7.90 -7.08
C GLY A 146 -1.78 8.84 -6.74
N ALA A 147 -2.93 8.69 -7.38
CA ALA A 147 -4.00 9.69 -7.39
C ALA A 147 -4.50 10.11 -6.00
N PRO A 148 -4.74 9.19 -5.02
CA PRO A 148 -5.15 9.59 -3.68
C PRO A 148 -4.14 10.47 -2.95
N TRP A 149 -2.86 10.14 -3.09
CA TRP A 149 -1.79 10.88 -2.43
C TRP A 149 -1.51 12.20 -3.13
N GLU A 150 -1.48 12.23 -4.46
CA GLU A 150 -1.32 13.46 -5.24
C GLU A 150 -2.43 14.46 -4.91
N ALA A 151 -3.68 14.00 -4.84
CA ALA A 151 -4.81 14.84 -4.44
C ALA A 151 -4.64 15.39 -3.01
N LEU A 152 -4.15 14.55 -2.10
CA LEU A 152 -3.89 14.95 -0.71
C LEU A 152 -2.83 16.05 -0.61
N VAL A 153 -1.68 15.90 -1.27
CA VAL A 153 -0.56 16.85 -1.18
C VAL A 153 -0.82 18.14 -1.96
N SER A 154 -1.58 18.06 -3.06
CA SER A 154 -1.99 19.23 -3.86
C SER A 154 -3.23 19.96 -3.29
N GLY A 155 -3.90 19.37 -2.30
CA GLY A 155 -5.15 19.90 -1.73
C GLY A 155 -6.34 19.85 -2.70
N GLN A 156 -6.26 19.02 -3.74
CA GLN A 156 -7.34 18.80 -4.70
C GLN A 156 -8.34 17.80 -4.12
N GLN A 157 -9.64 18.03 -4.37
CA GLN A 157 -10.70 17.10 -3.96
C GLN A 157 -10.88 15.97 -4.98
N GLU A 158 -10.64 16.27 -6.26
CA GLU A 158 -10.58 15.26 -7.31
C GLU A 158 -9.39 14.33 -7.04
N GLY A 159 -9.62 13.01 -7.12
CA GLY A 159 -8.59 12.01 -6.86
C GLY A 159 -8.48 11.54 -5.40
N LEU A 160 -8.99 12.28 -4.40
CA LEU A 160 -8.87 11.86 -2.99
C LEU A 160 -9.44 10.46 -2.74
N TRP A 161 -10.60 10.18 -3.33
CA TRP A 161 -11.27 8.88 -3.24
C TRP A 161 -10.93 7.94 -4.39
N ALA A 162 -9.81 8.14 -5.11
CA ALA A 162 -9.36 7.28 -6.20
C ALA A 162 -8.61 6.04 -5.66
N PHE A 163 -9.26 5.26 -4.81
CA PHE A 163 -8.72 4.00 -4.29
C PHE A 163 -9.83 2.98 -4.10
N ASP A 164 -9.47 1.70 -4.13
CA ASP A 164 -10.40 0.59 -3.89
C ASP A 164 -10.53 0.28 -2.41
N ALA A 165 -9.48 0.53 -1.63
CA ALA A 165 -9.54 0.61 -0.18
C ALA A 165 -8.49 1.58 0.37
N ALA A 166 -8.73 2.06 1.60
CA ALA A 166 -7.76 2.85 2.34
C ALA A 166 -7.81 2.56 3.84
N ILE A 167 -6.65 2.67 4.48
CA ILE A 167 -6.52 2.83 5.93
C ILE A 167 -5.95 4.23 6.16
N LEU A 168 -6.78 5.10 6.73
CA LEU A 168 -6.51 6.51 6.90
C LEU A 168 -6.24 6.84 8.37
N PRO A 169 -5.17 7.56 8.71
CA PRO A 169 -4.93 8.07 10.05
C PRO A 169 -5.85 9.25 10.40
N GLU A 170 -6.09 9.46 11.68
CA GLU A 170 -7.07 10.43 12.19
C GLU A 170 -6.87 11.86 11.69
N HIS A 171 -5.62 12.32 11.56
CA HIS A 171 -5.34 13.68 11.12
C HIS A 171 -5.77 13.95 9.67
N LEU A 172 -6.03 12.90 8.87
CA LEU A 172 -6.54 13.06 7.51
C LEU A 172 -8.05 13.16 7.40
N PHE A 173 -8.81 12.91 8.47
CA PHE A 173 -10.27 12.82 8.37
C PHE A 173 -10.92 14.11 7.86
N ASP A 174 -10.31 15.26 8.17
CA ASP A 174 -10.81 16.53 7.69
C ASP A 174 -10.74 16.69 6.16
N SER A 175 -9.83 15.96 5.50
CA SER A 175 -9.71 15.93 4.04
C SER A 175 -10.77 15.05 3.37
N TYR A 176 -11.36 14.09 4.11
CA TYR A 176 -12.27 13.06 3.59
C TYR A 176 -13.74 13.28 4.01
N LYS A 177 -14.21 14.52 4.01
CA LYS A 177 -15.57 14.88 4.49
C LYS A 177 -16.69 14.45 3.54
N ASP A 178 -16.42 14.47 2.23
CA ASP A 178 -17.42 14.19 1.20
C ASP A 178 -17.40 12.71 0.81
N ILE A 179 -17.92 11.88 1.72
CA ILE A 179 -17.94 10.42 1.63
C ILE A 179 -18.83 9.95 0.45
N PRO A 180 -18.31 9.17 -0.51
CA PRO A 180 -19.11 8.54 -1.56
C PRO A 180 -20.20 7.60 -1.02
N LYS A 181 -21.25 7.35 -1.81
CA LYS A 181 -22.41 6.54 -1.39
C LYS A 181 -22.14 5.02 -1.33
N ASP A 182 -21.18 4.53 -2.11
CA ASP A 182 -20.97 3.10 -2.35
C ASP A 182 -19.63 2.65 -1.73
N ILE A 183 -19.43 3.00 -0.45
CA ILE A 183 -18.25 2.59 0.32
C ILE A 183 -18.66 2.02 1.69
N PHE A 184 -17.95 0.98 2.10
CA PHE A 184 -17.88 0.59 3.49
C PHE A 184 -16.94 1.54 4.22
N ILE A 185 -17.32 1.93 5.45
CA ILE A 185 -16.48 2.76 6.33
C ILE A 185 -16.57 2.29 7.78
N CYS A 186 -15.43 2.17 8.45
CA CYS A 186 -15.34 1.86 9.86
C CYS A 186 -14.33 2.79 10.54
N LYS A 187 -14.71 3.41 11.66
CA LYS A 187 -13.79 4.22 12.48
C LYS A 187 -13.32 3.39 13.67
N ASP A 188 -12.02 3.18 13.78
CA ASP A 188 -11.37 2.46 14.88
C ASP A 188 -10.29 3.32 15.52
N LYS A 189 -10.62 3.91 16.68
CA LYS A 189 -9.74 4.80 17.45
C LYS A 189 -9.11 5.90 16.58
N GLU A 190 -7.86 5.71 16.19
CA GLU A 190 -6.98 6.63 15.46
C GLU A 190 -6.97 6.36 13.95
N LEU A 191 -7.72 5.36 13.47
CA LEU A 191 -7.78 4.96 12.07
C LEU A 191 -9.21 4.97 11.54
N VAL A 192 -9.34 5.22 10.24
CA VAL A 192 -10.56 4.98 9.46
C VAL A 192 -10.24 3.99 8.36
N TYR A 193 -11.03 2.94 8.30
CA TYR A 193 -11.02 1.92 7.29
C TYR A 193 -12.06 2.26 6.23
N VAL A 194 -11.66 2.21 4.96
CA VAL A 194 -12.51 2.48 3.82
C VAL A 194 -12.34 1.39 2.78
N ALA A 195 -13.43 0.93 2.17
CA ALA A 195 -13.41 0.00 1.06
C ALA A 195 -14.56 0.27 0.09
N ARG A 196 -14.34 0.24 -1.22
CA ARG A 196 -15.43 0.36 -2.21
C ARG A 196 -16.31 -0.88 -2.20
N GLU A 197 -17.62 -0.68 -2.08
CA GLU A 197 -18.57 -1.80 -2.07
C GLU A 197 -18.51 -2.62 -3.36
N SER A 198 -18.39 -1.95 -4.51
CA SER A 198 -18.35 -2.59 -5.82
C SER A 198 -17.15 -3.52 -6.02
N VAL A 199 -16.03 -3.26 -5.33
CA VAL A 199 -14.77 -4.00 -5.47
C VAL A 199 -14.64 -5.10 -4.42
N TRP A 200 -15.10 -4.84 -3.20
CA TRP A 200 -14.92 -5.76 -2.08
C TRP A 200 -16.13 -6.66 -1.84
N GLY A 201 -17.34 -6.19 -2.16
CA GLY A 201 -18.61 -6.90 -1.91
C GLY A 201 -19.00 -7.06 -0.43
N THR A 202 -18.02 -7.08 0.48
CA THR A 202 -18.19 -7.14 1.95
C THR A 202 -17.11 -6.32 2.66
N GLU A 203 -17.32 -6.03 3.94
CA GLU A 203 -16.37 -5.31 4.79
C GLU A 203 -15.09 -6.13 5.05
N PRO A 204 -13.90 -5.66 4.61
CA PRO A 204 -12.68 -6.49 4.65
C PRO A 204 -12.05 -6.64 6.03
N TRP A 205 -12.27 -5.69 6.93
CA TRP A 205 -11.64 -5.65 8.26
C TRP A 205 -12.18 -6.68 9.26
N TYR A 206 -13.31 -7.34 8.97
CA TYR A 206 -13.87 -8.38 9.84
C TYR A 206 -13.38 -9.80 9.50
N ASN A 207 -12.73 -9.97 8.35
CA ASN A 207 -12.27 -11.27 7.83
C ASN A 207 -10.76 -11.52 8.04
N ILE A 208 -10.16 -10.93 9.08
CA ILE A 208 -8.78 -11.20 9.46
C ILE A 208 -8.77 -12.51 10.27
N ASP A 209 -8.91 -13.64 9.60
CA ASP A 209 -8.97 -14.93 10.27
C ASP A 209 -7.69 -15.23 11.06
N SER A 210 -7.92 -15.44 12.36
CA SER A 210 -7.14 -16.01 13.47
C SER A 210 -6.21 -17.21 13.19
N THR A 211 -5.40 -17.15 12.14
CA THR A 211 -4.53 -18.25 11.71
C THR A 211 -3.21 -18.37 12.48
N ASP A 212 -2.92 -17.46 13.41
CA ASP A 212 -1.80 -17.61 14.36
C ASP A 212 -2.06 -18.66 15.46
N ALA A 213 -3.29 -19.17 15.58
CA ALA A 213 -3.61 -20.20 16.59
C ALA A 213 -3.07 -21.60 16.25
N TYR A 214 -2.63 -21.87 15.01
CA TYR A 214 -2.25 -23.21 14.58
C TYR A 214 -0.74 -23.53 14.65
N ASN A 215 0.12 -22.53 14.90
CA ASN A 215 1.58 -22.73 14.92
C ASN A 215 2.22 -22.72 16.32
N ILE A 216 1.46 -22.61 17.41
CA ILE A 216 2.01 -22.62 18.79
C ILE A 216 1.80 -23.98 19.50
N SER A 217 0.96 -24.88 18.99
CA SER A 217 0.61 -26.13 19.69
C SER A 217 1.36 -27.39 19.24
N LYS A 218 2.55 -27.27 18.61
CA LYS A 218 3.35 -28.43 18.19
C LYS A 218 4.80 -28.46 18.68
N GLU A 219 5.15 -27.64 19.65
CA GLU A 219 6.40 -27.81 20.41
C GLU A 219 6.11 -27.72 21.91
N THR A 220 5.67 -28.85 22.48
CA THR A 220 5.86 -29.24 23.89
C THR A 220 6.04 -30.73 23.97
#